data_AF-I5AT76-F1
#
_entry.id   AF-I5AT76-F1
#
_cell.length_a   1.000
_cell.length_b   1.000
_cell.length_c   1.000
_cell.angle_alpha   90.00
_cell.angle_beta   90.00
_cell.angle_gamma   90.00
#
_symmetry.space_group_name_H-M   'P 1'
#
loop_
_entity.id
_entity.type
_entity.pdbx_description
1 polymer ?
#
loop_
_entity_poly.entity_id
_entity_poly.type
_entity_poly.pdbx_seq_one_letter_code
_entity_poly.pdbx_strand_id
1 'polypeptide(L)'
;MKISVRKVSQDVESILRVSQQAEEKLDDLRLCFRDLEACWEGDASKSYSRKVDEELGELRFACTRMKVFLMGMHQAAALYSACGKAMERNVQT
;
A
#
# COMPACT_ATOMS: atom_id res chain seq x y z
N MET A 1 -7.00 -24.03 -13.71
CA MET A 1 -7.31 -23.32 -12.45
C MET A 1 -8.14 -22.09 -12.79
N LYS A 2 -9.37 -21.92 -12.27
CA LYS A 2 -10.20 -20.72 -12.54
C LYS A 2 -9.96 -19.69 -11.44
N ILE A 3 -9.51 -18.49 -11.79
CA ILE A 3 -9.32 -17.38 -10.85
C ILE A 3 -10.68 -16.73 -10.58
N SER A 4 -11.10 -16.66 -9.31
CA SER A 4 -12.32 -15.97 -8.92
C SER A 4 -12.07 -14.47 -8.79
N VAL A 5 -12.67 -13.67 -9.66
CA VAL A 5 -12.59 -12.19 -9.64
C VAL A 5 -13.05 -11.63 -8.29
N ARG A 6 -14.06 -12.25 -7.68
CA ARG A 6 -14.57 -11.86 -6.36
C ARG A 6 -13.50 -12.05 -5.28
N LYS A 7 -12.81 -13.19 -5.28
CA LYS A 7 -11.74 -13.47 -4.32
C LYS A 7 -10.57 -12.51 -4.50
N VAL A 8 -10.13 -12.29 -5.75
CA VAL A 8 -9.06 -11.32 -6.06
C VAL A 8 -9.40 -9.93 -5.55
N SER A 9 -10.66 -9.49 -5.72
CA SER A 9 -11.09 -8.18 -5.22
C SER A 9 -11.04 -8.09 -3.70
N GLN A 10 -11.50 -9.11 -2.98
CA GLN A 10 -11.42 -9.17 -1.52
C GLN A 10 -9.97 -9.21 -1.01
N ASP A 11 -9.11 -9.99 -1.66
CA ASP A 11 -7.69 -10.09 -1.31
C ASP A 11 -7.01 -8.72 -1.52
N VAL A 12 -7.29 -8.05 -2.64
CA VAL A 12 -6.77 -6.70 -2.92
C VAL A 12 -7.25 -5.69 -1.88
N GLU A 13 -8.55 -5.62 -1.57
CA GLU A 13 -9.08 -4.72 -0.55
C GLU A 13 -8.41 -4.96 0.82
N SER A 14 -8.20 -6.23 1.18
CA SER A 14 -7.53 -6.57 2.43
C SER A 14 -6.08 -6.10 2.45
N ILE A 15 -5.33 -6.30 1.37
CA ILE A 15 -3.94 -5.84 1.28
C ILE A 15 -3.87 -4.31 1.29
N LEU A 16 -4.77 -3.62 0.57
CA LEU A 16 -4.81 -2.14 0.57
C LEU A 16 -4.99 -1.58 1.98
N ARG A 17 -5.91 -2.17 2.76
CA ARG A 17 -6.14 -1.79 4.16
C ARG A 17 -4.90 -2.04 5.04
N VAL A 18 -4.26 -3.19 4.91
CA VAL A 18 -3.03 -3.51 5.68
C VAL A 18 -1.89 -2.57 5.30
N SER A 19 -1.72 -2.26 4.01
CA SER A 19 -0.72 -1.31 3.53
C SER A 19 -0.96 0.10 4.08
N GLN A 20 -2.22 0.55 4.13
CA GLN A 20 -2.57 1.84 4.72
C GLN A 20 -2.22 1.89 6.22
N GLN A 21 -2.56 0.84 6.97
CA GLN A 21 -2.19 0.74 8.39
C GLN A 21 -0.66 0.69 8.60
N ALA A 22 0.08 0.08 7.67
CA ALA A 22 1.53 0.07 7.72
C ALA A 22 2.10 1.48 7.51
N GLU A 23 1.59 2.22 6.51
CA GLU A 23 2.00 3.62 6.27
C GLU A 23 1.76 4.51 7.50
N GLU A 24 0.60 4.38 8.16
CA GLU A 24 0.27 5.12 9.39
C GLU A 24 1.26 4.80 10.52
N LYS A 25 1.57 3.51 10.73
CA LYS A 25 2.55 3.10 11.76
C LYS A 25 3.97 3.58 11.48
N LEU A 26 4.36 3.72 10.22
CA LEU A 26 5.67 4.29 9.85
C LEU A 26 5.73 5.77 10.17
N ASP A 27 4.63 6.50 9.96
CA ASP A 27 4.54 7.91 10.33
C ASP A 27 4.57 8.09 11.85
N ASP A 28 3.87 7.25 12.61
CA ASP A 28 3.94 7.23 14.07
C ASP A 28 5.36 6.95 14.57
N LEU A 29 6.02 5.92 14.01
CA LEU A 29 7.38 5.56 14.36
C LEU A 29 8.37 6.71 14.07
N ARG A 30 8.17 7.42 12.96
CA ARG A 30 8.97 8.60 12.61
C ARG A 30 8.83 9.70 13.66
N LEU A 31 7.62 9.95 14.15
CA LEU A 31 7.37 10.94 15.21
C LEU A 31 8.09 10.52 16.50
N CYS A 32 7.99 9.26 16.91
CA CYS A 32 8.70 8.78 18.11
C CYS A 32 10.23 8.94 18.00
N PHE A 33 10.82 8.72 16.83
CA PHE A 33 12.25 8.93 16.64
C PHE A 33 12.65 10.40 16.66
N ARG A 34 11.80 11.31 16.19
CA ARG A 34 12.03 12.76 16.32
C ARG A 34 11.97 13.22 17.77
N ASP A 35 11.03 12.71 18.54
CA ASP A 35 10.96 12.99 19.98
C ASP A 35 12.21 12.46 20.70
N LEU A 36 12.69 11.27 20.33
CA LEU A 36 13.95 10.72 20.84
C LEU A 36 15.17 11.58 20.48
N GLU A 37 15.25 12.06 19.23
CA GLU A 37 16.32 12.96 18.79
C GLU A 37 16.31 14.27 19.59
N ALA A 38 15.13 14.84 19.86
CA ALA A 38 14.99 16.07 20.62
C ALA A 38 15.50 15.95 22.07
N CYS A 39 15.44 14.74 22.65
CA CYS A 39 15.97 14.46 23.99
C CYS A 39 17.43 13.98 23.99
N TRP A 40 18.03 13.74 22.82
CA TRP A 40 19.38 13.21 22.70
C TRP A 40 20.32 14.22 22.03
N GLU A 41 21.10 14.91 22.85
CA GLU A 41 22.11 15.86 22.38
C GLU A 41 23.31 15.16 21.72
N GLY A 42 23.78 15.70 20.59
CA GLY A 42 25.02 15.30 19.93
C GLY A 42 24.87 15.02 18.43
N ASP A 43 26.00 14.77 17.76
CA ASP A 43 26.00 14.47 16.33
C ASP A 43 25.57 13.03 16.01
N ALA A 44 25.69 12.13 16.99
CA ALA A 44 25.24 10.74 16.88
C ALA A 44 23.70 10.64 16.73
N SER A 45 22.94 11.43 17.48
CA SER A 45 21.47 11.45 17.41
C SER A 45 20.99 11.93 16.04
N LYS A 46 21.59 13.00 15.52
CA LYS A 46 21.32 13.51 14.16
C LYS A 46 21.64 12.48 13.07
N SER A 47 22.76 11.78 13.19
CA SER A 47 23.14 10.75 12.23
C SER A 47 22.18 9.56 12.27
N TYR A 48 21.75 9.14 13.46
CA TYR A 48 20.79 8.06 13.61
C TYR A 48 19.40 8.47 13.10
N SER A 49 18.93 9.67 13.44
CA SER A 49 17.67 10.24 12.96
C SER A 49 17.61 10.31 11.44
N ARG A 50 18.68 10.77 10.79
CA ARG A 50 18.78 10.74 9.32
C ARG A 50 18.64 9.33 8.76
N LYS A 51 19.31 8.35 9.36
CA LYS A 51 19.26 6.96 8.88
C LYS A 51 17.86 6.36 9.05
N VAL A 52 17.21 6.64 10.18
CA VAL A 52 15.81 6.26 10.42
C VAL A 52 14.91 6.90 9.37
N ASP A 53 15.04 8.20 9.11
CA ASP A 53 14.22 8.91 8.12
C ASP A 53 14.38 8.33 6.70
N GLU A 54 15.61 7.93 6.33
CA GLU A 54 15.88 7.24 5.06
C GLU A 54 15.15 5.88 4.99
N GLU A 55 15.35 5.01 5.98
CA GLU A 55 14.77 3.66 6.01
C GLU A 55 13.23 3.68 6.07
N LEU A 56 12.65 4.57 6.89
CA LEU A 56 11.20 4.75 6.95
C LEU A 56 10.65 5.31 5.63
N GLY A 57 11.42 6.19 4.97
CA GLY A 57 11.09 6.70 3.65
C GLY A 57 11.05 5.61 2.58
N GLU A 58 12.07 4.74 2.54
CA GLU A 58 12.12 3.60 1.62
C GLU A 58 10.96 2.62 1.85
N LEU A 59 10.66 2.31 3.11
CA LEU A 59 9.57 1.40 3.46
C LEU A 59 8.20 1.99 3.08
N ARG A 60 7.98 3.29 3.34
CA ARG A 60 6.77 4.00 2.90
C ARG A 60 6.63 4.00 1.37
N PHE A 61 7.74 4.20 0.66
CA PHE A 61 7.75 4.13 -0.80
C PHE A 61 7.38 2.74 -1.32
N ALA A 62 7.90 1.67 -0.70
CA ALA A 62 7.54 0.30 -1.02
C ALA A 62 6.05 0.01 -0.79
N CYS A 63 5.49 0.44 0.36
CA CYS A 63 4.05 0.34 0.65
C CYS A 63 3.21 1.06 -0.42
N THR A 64 3.61 2.29 -0.77
CA THR A 64 2.92 3.10 -1.79
C THR A 64 2.91 2.40 -3.15
N ARG A 65 4.06 1.87 -3.58
CA ARG A 65 4.17 1.13 -4.86
C ARG A 65 3.27 -0.09 -4.89
N MET A 66 3.23 -0.86 -3.80
CA MET A 66 2.36 -2.03 -3.70
C MET A 66 0.88 -1.62 -3.75
N LYS A 67 0.49 -0.54 -3.08
CA LYS A 67 -0.86 0.03 -3.12
C LYS A 67 -1.29 0.40 -4.53
N VAL A 68 -0.45 1.15 -5.26
CA VAL A 68 -0.72 1.57 -6.65
C VAL A 68 -0.87 0.35 -7.57
N PHE A 69 0.02 -0.63 -7.45
CA PHE A 69 -0.05 -1.86 -8.24
C PHE A 69 -1.36 -2.63 -8.01
N LEU A 70 -1.75 -2.79 -6.74
CA LEU A 70 -2.97 -3.51 -6.36
C LEU A 70 -4.24 -2.77 -6.81
N MET A 71 -4.26 -1.43 -6.70
CA MET A 71 -5.36 -0.62 -7.25
C MET A 71 -5.50 -0.84 -8.76
N GLY A 72 -4.39 -0.87 -9.51
CA GLY A 72 -4.40 -1.17 -10.94
C GLY A 72 -4.95 -2.56 -11.24
N MET A 73 -4.55 -3.58 -10.47
CA MET A 73 -5.11 -4.94 -10.60
C MET A 73 -6.62 -4.97 -10.34
N HIS A 74 -7.09 -4.25 -9.32
CA HIS A 74 -8.51 -4.19 -8.99
C HIS A 74 -9.33 -3.52 -10.09
N GLN A 75 -8.85 -2.39 -10.63
CA GLN A 75 -9.49 -1.69 -11.75
C GLN A 75 -9.56 -2.57 -13.00
N ALA A 76 -8.47 -3.26 -13.34
CA ALA A 76 -8.44 -4.18 -14.47
C ALA A 76 -9.46 -5.33 -14.27
N ALA A 77 -9.51 -5.93 -13.08
CA ALA A 77 -10.45 -6.99 -12.76
C ALA A 77 -11.92 -6.53 -12.88
N ALA A 78 -12.22 -5.31 -12.43
CA ALA A 78 -13.55 -4.71 -12.56
C ALA A 78 -13.93 -4.49 -14.04
N LEU A 79 -13.01 -3.96 -14.85
CA LEU A 79 -13.19 -3.75 -16.30
C LEU A 79 -13.47 -5.07 -17.02
N TYR A 80 -12.66 -6.12 -16.78
CA TYR A 80 -12.88 -7.43 -17.39
C TYR A 80 -14.24 -8.03 -17.02
N SER A 81 -14.67 -7.87 -15.77
CA SER A 81 -15.99 -8.34 -15.33
C SER A 81 -17.13 -7.57 -16.03
N ALA A 82 -17.01 -6.25 -16.18
CA ALA A 82 -18.00 -5.43 -16.86
C ALA A 82 -18.10 -5.77 -18.35
N CYS A 83 -16.96 -5.90 -19.04
CA CYS A 83 -16.90 -6.30 -20.45
C CYS A 83 -17.50 -7.70 -20.67
N GLY A 84 -17.18 -8.66 -19.80
CA GLY A 84 -17.75 -10.01 -19.88
C GLY A 84 -19.28 -10.00 -19.80
N LYS A 85 -19.85 -9.27 -18.83
CA LYS A 85 -21.30 -9.14 -18.68
C LYS A 85 -21.97 -8.42 -19.86
N ALA A 86 -21.32 -7.41 -20.43
CA ALA A 86 -21.82 -6.70 -21.61
C ALA A 86 -21.83 -7.61 -22.85
N MET A 87 -20.77 -8.39 -23.04
CA MET A 87 -20.66 -9.37 -24.12
C MET A 87 -21.75 -10.46 -24.00
N GLU A 88 -21.96 -11.02 -22.81
CA GLU A 88 -23.01 -12.02 -22.56
C GLU A 88 -24.41 -11.50 -22.91
N ARG A 89 -24.71 -10.23 -22.58
CA ARG A 89 -25.99 -9.59 -22.94
C ARG A 89 -26.14 -9.43 -24.46
N ASN A 90 -25.09 -9.01 -25.15
CA ASN A 90 -25.13 -8.76 -26.59
C ASN A 90 -25.19 -10.03 -27.45
N VAL A 91 -24.71 -11.18 -26.93
CA VAL A 91 -24.80 -12.48 -27.63
C VAL A 91 -26.18 -13.12 -27.46
N GLN A 92 -26.96 -12.72 -26.46
CA GLN A 92 -28.31 -13.23 -26.18
C GLN A 92 -29.44 -12.42 -26.85
N THR A 93 -29.13 -11.22 -27.36
CA THR A 93 -30.01 -10.39 -28.21
C THR A 93 -29.81 -10.68 -29.68
#